data_AF-A4CXU5-F1
#
_entry.id   AF-A4CXU5-F1
#
_cell.length_a   1.000
_cell.length_b   1.000
_cell.length_c   1.000
_cell.angle_alpha   90.00
_cell.angle_beta   90.00
_cell.angle_gamma   90.00
#
_symmetry.space_group_name_H-M   'P 1'
#
loop_
_entity.id
_entity.type
_entity.pdbx_description
1 polymer ?
#
loop_
_entity_poly.entity_id
_entity_poly.type
_entity_poly.pdbx_seq_one_letter_code
_entity_poly.pdbx_strand_id
1 'polypeptide(L)' 'MLHPKFWITFRLQSHKPMEPIALTLGQKFEIEKFSREIDNSDDLQALRSIAKDLLVAWKQQQAASAWALRQRQGL' A
#
# COMPACT_ATOMS: atom_id res chain seq x y z
N MET A 1 29.90 -22.33 43.34
CA MET A 1 29.74 -20.86 43.20
C MET A 1 29.49 -20.52 41.73
N LEU A 2 28.30 -19.96 41.46
CA LEU A 2 27.87 -19.06 40.36
C LEU A 2 27.85 -19.53 38.88
N HIS A 3 26.64 -20.02 38.53
CA HIS A 3 25.75 -19.84 37.36
C HIS A 3 26.18 -19.19 36.00
N PRO A 4 25.45 -19.51 34.91
CA PRO A 4 25.85 -19.47 33.51
C PRO A 4 25.58 -18.12 32.83
N LYS A 5 26.43 -17.76 31.86
CA LYS A 5 26.24 -16.56 31.04
C LYS A 5 25.23 -16.82 29.93
N PHE A 6 23.99 -16.48 30.23
CA PHE A 6 22.93 -16.06 29.31
C PHE A 6 23.47 -15.05 28.29
N TRP A 7 23.69 -15.47 27.04
CA TRP A 7 23.72 -14.55 25.90
C TRP A 7 22.76 -15.10 24.85
N ILE A 8 21.61 -14.45 24.85
CA ILE A 8 20.51 -14.52 23.91
C ILE A 8 21.07 -14.51 22.49
N THR A 9 20.97 -15.62 21.77
CA THR A 9 21.06 -15.62 20.31
C THR A 9 19.85 -14.87 19.80
N PHE A 10 20.02 -13.56 19.61
CA PHE A 10 19.09 -12.71 18.89
C PHE A 10 18.93 -13.31 17.51
N ARG A 11 17.86 -14.06 17.29
CA ARG A 11 17.41 -14.48 15.97
C ARG A 11 17.16 -13.17 15.22
N LEU A 12 18.10 -12.73 14.39
CA LEU A 12 17.76 -11.85 13.28
C LEU A 12 16.74 -12.65 12.48
N GLN A 13 15.46 -12.37 12.73
CA GLN A 13 14.43 -12.64 11.77
C GLN A 13 14.92 -11.93 10.51
N SER A 14 15.43 -12.68 9.54
CA SER A 14 15.62 -12.17 8.19
C SER A 14 14.24 -11.71 7.75
N HIS A 15 13.96 -10.42 7.93
CA HIS A 15 12.77 -9.80 7.39
C HIS A 15 12.98 -9.88 5.89
N LYS A 16 12.54 -10.99 5.29
CA LYS A 16 12.55 -11.17 3.84
C LYS A 16 11.81 -9.93 3.32
N PRO A 17 12.47 -9.01 2.60
CA PRO A 17 11.76 -7.86 2.08
C PRO A 17 10.60 -8.43 1.29
N MET A 18 9.37 -8.02 1.64
CA MET A 18 8.23 -8.37 0.82
C MET A 18 8.53 -7.78 -0.55
N GLU A 19 8.61 -8.64 -1.56
CA GLU A 19 8.67 -8.19 -2.95
C GLU A 19 7.57 -7.14 -3.16
N PRO A 20 7.89 -5.98 -3.76
CA PRO A 20 6.90 -4.94 -3.99
C PRO A 20 5.67 -5.53 -4.66
N ILE A 21 4.47 -5.20 -4.14
CA ILE A 21 3.23 -5.62 -4.79
C ILE A 21 3.21 -4.97 -6.17
N ALA A 22 3.48 -5.77 -7.20
CA ALA A 22 3.46 -5.30 -8.57
C ALA A 22 2.03 -4.96 -8.97
N LEU A 23 1.86 -3.84 -9.67
CA LEU A 23 0.58 -3.49 -10.25
C LEU A 23 0.19 -4.52 -11.31
N THR A 24 -1.05 -4.97 -11.27
CA THR A 24 -1.63 -5.80 -12.33
C THR A 24 -1.71 -5.00 -13.63
N LEU A 25 -1.81 -5.68 -14.77
CA LEU A 25 -1.98 -5.02 -16.06
C LEU A 25 -3.22 -4.11 -16.08
N GLY A 26 -4.32 -4.56 -15.48
CA GLY A 26 -5.54 -3.75 -15.35
C GLY A 26 -5.32 -2.48 -14.51
N GLN A 27 -4.61 -2.59 -13.39
CA GLN A 27 -4.29 -1.42 -12.56
C GLN A 27 -3.42 -0.39 -13.31
N LYS A 28 -2.51 -0.85 -14.18
CA LYS A 28 -1.71 0.05 -15.03
C LYS A 28 -2.57 0.79 -16.06
N PHE A 29 -3.56 0.13 -16.65
CA PHE A 29 -4.50 0.80 -17.57
C PHE A 29 -5.39 1.83 -16.87
N GLU A 30 -5.88 1.53 -15.66
CA GLU A 30 -6.66 2.52 -14.89
C GLU A 30 -5.82 3.75 -14.55
N ILE A 31 -4.54 3.57 -14.20
CA ILE A 31 -3.62 4.70 -14.00
C ILE A 31 -3.49 5.52 -15.27
N GLU A 32 -3.21 4.89 -16.42
CA GLU A 32 -3.09 5.59 -17.70
C GLU A 32 -4.38 6.36 -18.05
N LYS A 33 -5.54 5.77 -17.81
CA LYS A 33 -6.84 6.41 -18.02
C LYS A 33 -6.99 7.67 -17.18
N PHE A 34 -6.75 7.60 -15.87
CA PHE A 34 -6.84 8.77 -14.98
C PHE A 34 -5.76 9.80 -15.30
N SER A 35 -4.55 9.38 -15.65
CA SER A 35 -3.49 10.29 -16.10
C SER A 35 -3.94 11.10 -17.31
N ARG A 36 -4.49 10.45 -18.34
CA ARG A 36 -5.04 11.15 -19.52
C ARG A 36 -6.19 12.08 -19.17
N GLU A 37 -7.06 11.68 -18.26
CA GLU A 37 -8.20 12.51 -17.86
C GLU A 37 -7.73 13.79 -17.15
N ILE A 38 -6.68 13.69 -16.34
CA ILE A 38 -6.02 14.84 -15.70
C ILE A 38 -5.32 15.70 -16.75
N ASP A 39 -4.47 15.11 -17.59
CA ASP A 39 -3.63 15.84 -18.55
C ASP A 39 -4.44 16.57 -19.63
N ASN A 40 -5.62 16.06 -19.97
CA ASN A 40 -6.53 16.68 -20.94
C ASN A 40 -7.53 17.65 -20.31
N SER A 41 -7.47 17.89 -18.99
CA SER A 41 -8.44 18.75 -18.30
C SER A 41 -7.90 20.16 -18.09
N ASP A 42 -8.50 21.13 -18.80
CA ASP A 42 -8.27 22.57 -18.58
C ASP A 42 -9.27 23.19 -17.59
N ASP A 43 -10.27 22.41 -17.15
CA ASP A 43 -11.28 22.86 -16.19
C ASP A 43 -10.84 22.59 -14.75
N LEU A 44 -10.63 23.66 -13.98
CA LEU A 44 -10.28 23.60 -12.57
C LEU A 44 -11.31 22.82 -11.74
N GLN A 45 -12.60 22.89 -12.09
CA GLN A 45 -13.64 22.19 -11.34
C GLN A 45 -13.59 20.68 -11.61
N ALA A 46 -13.38 20.27 -12.86
CA ALA A 46 -13.15 18.87 -13.23
C ALA A 46 -11.90 18.30 -12.53
N LEU A 47 -10.77 19.02 -12.56
CA LEU A 47 -9.54 18.62 -11.86
C LEU A 47 -9.77 18.44 -10.34
N ARG A 48 -10.53 19.35 -9.72
CA ARG A 48 -10.91 19.23 -8.29
C ARG A 48 -11.78 18.01 -8.03
N SER A 49 -12.65 17.62 -8.96
CA SER A 49 -13.46 16.41 -8.83
C SER A 49 -12.56 15.17 -8.87
N ILE A 50 -11.73 15.05 -9.91
CA ILE A 50 -10.82 13.93 -10.10
C ILE A 50 -9.89 13.77 -8.87
N ALA A 51 -9.35 14.87 -8.35
CA ALA A 51 -8.51 14.83 -7.16
C ALA A 51 -9.24 14.29 -5.91
N LYS A 52 -10.52 14.64 -5.72
CA LYS A 52 -11.33 14.13 -4.61
C LYS A 52 -11.63 12.64 -4.78
N ASP A 53 -11.93 12.21 -5.99
CA ASP A 53 -12.20 10.81 -6.29
C ASP A 53 -10.96 9.94 -6.03
N LEU A 54 -9.79 10.40 -6.47
CA LEU A 54 -8.50 9.74 -6.19
C LEU A 54 -8.18 9.70 -4.69
N LEU A 55 -8.47 10.77 -3.95
CA LEU A 55 -8.30 10.79 -2.49
C LEU A 55 -9.17 9.74 -1.79
N VAL A 56 -10.43 9.60 -2.20
CA VAL A 56 -11.34 8.59 -1.66
C VAL A 56 -10.83 7.18 -2.00
N ALA A 57 -10.48 6.93 -3.25
CA ALA A 57 -9.95 5.64 -3.70
C ALA A 57 -8.69 5.24 -2.92
N TRP A 58 -7.77 6.19 -2.69
CA TRP A 58 -6.57 5.96 -1.90
C TRP A 58 -6.88 5.55 -0.45
N LYS A 59 -7.85 6.21 0.20
CA LYS A 59 -8.25 5.85 1.57
C LYS A 59 -8.95 4.49 1.63
N GLN A 60 -9.76 4.16 0.63
CA GLN A 60 -10.37 2.83 0.51
C GLN A 60 -9.31 1.74 0.35
N GLN A 61 -8.31 1.94 -0.51
CA GLN A 61 -7.22 0.97 -0.69
C GLN A 61 -6.40 0.78 0.60
N GLN A 62 -6.13 1.86 1.34
CA GLN A 62 -5.48 1.77 2.65
C GLN A 62 -6.30 0.94 3.63
N ALA A 63 -7.61 1.20 3.73
CA ALA A 63 -8.51 0.47 4.60
C ALA A 63 -8.58 -1.03 4.21
N ALA A 64 -8.71 -1.33 2.92
CA ALA A 64 -8.73 -2.70 2.41
C ALA A 64 -7.41 -3.44 2.68
N SER A 65 -6.27 -2.77 2.50
CA SER A 65 -4.96 -3.34 2.77
C SER A 65 -4.76 -3.62 4.27
N ALA A 66 -5.17 -2.68 5.13
CA ALA A 66 -5.13 -2.85 6.58
C ALA A 66 -6.06 -3.99 7.05
N TRP A 67 -7.26 -4.09 6.48
CA TRP A 67 -8.19 -5.17 6.75
C TRP A 67 -7.60 -6.54 6.34
N ALA A 68 -7.08 -6.65 5.11
CA ALA A 68 -6.48 -7.90 4.62
C ALA A 68 -5.29 -8.36 5.49
N LEU A 69 -4.49 -7.42 6.00
CA LEU A 69 -3.39 -7.74 6.92
C LEU A 69 -3.90 -8.27 8.28
N ARG A 70 -4.95 -7.66 8.85
CA ARG A 70 -5.56 -8.13 10.10
C ARG A 70 -6.12 -9.55 9.96
N GLN A 71 -6.84 -9.81 8.87
CA GLN A 71 -7.38 -11.14 8.58
C GLN A 71 -6.27 -12.21 8.48
N ARG A 72 -5.12 -11.88 7.89
CA ARG A 72 -3.95 -12.79 7.84
C ARG A 72 -3.32 -13.05 9.20
N GLN A 73 -3.48 -12.13 10.16
CA GLN A 73 -2.93 -12.25 11.52
C GLN A 73 -3.92 -12.93 12.49
N GLY A 74 -5.11 -13.32 12.04
CA GLY A 74 -6.15 -13.91 12.90
C GLY A 74 -6.78 -12.90 13.87
N LEU A 75 -6.69 -11.61 13.56
CA LEU A 75 -7.36 -10.49 14.24
C LEU A 75 -8.58 -10.04 13.42
#